data_AF-A0A3B9SKJ7-F1
#
_entry.id   AF-A0A3B9SKJ7-F1
#
_cell.length_a   1.000
_cell.length_b   1.000
_cell.length_c   1.000
_cell.angle_alpha   90.00
_cell.angle_beta   90.00
_cell.angle_gamma   90.00
#
_symmetry.space_group_name_H-M   'P 1'
#
loop_
_entity.id
_entity.type
_entity.pdbx_description
1 polymer ?
#
loop_
_entity_poly.entity_id
_entity_poly.type
_entity_poly.pdbx_seq_one_letter_code
_entity_poly.pdbx_strand_id
1 'polypeptide(L)' 'IIVTLLHVLQQNQARYGGAGICNGGGGASAMILERIA' A
#
# COMPACT_ATOMS: atom_id res chain seq x y z
N ILE A 1 5.23 -4.18 -3.71
CA ILE A 1 4.50 -2.97 -3.26
C ILE A 1 3.88 -3.17 -1.88
N ILE A 2 2.99 -4.16 -1.66
CA ILE A 2 2.30 -4.34 -0.36
C ILE A 2 3.26 -4.53 0.83
N VAL A 3 4.19 -5.49 0.75
CA VAL A 3 5.16 -5.73 1.84
C VAL A 3 6.04 -4.49 2.09
N THR A 4 6.47 -3.82 1.01
CA THR A 4 7.22 -2.56 1.09
C THR A 4 6.42 -1.49 1.83
N LEU A 5 5.14 -1.32 1.50
CA LEU A 5 4.26 -0.38 2.15
C LEU A 5 4.06 -0.72 3.63
N LEU A 6 3.85 -1.99 3.99
CA LEU A 6 3.78 -2.42 5.38
C LEU A 6 5.06 -2.05 6.17
N HIS A 7 6.23 -2.25 5.56
CA HIS A 7 7.51 -1.88 6.16
C HIS A 7 7.62 -0.35 6.35
N VAL A 8 7.20 0.44 5.36
CA VAL A 8 7.15 1.90 5.45
C VAL A 8 6.20 2.37 6.55
N LEU A 9 5.00 1.79 6.64
CA LEU A 9 4.03 2.12 7.69
C LEU A 9 4.57 1.78 9.08
N GLN A 10 5.28 0.66 9.23
CA GLN A 10 5.94 0.29 10.47
C GLN A 10 7.04 1.29 10.85
N GLN A 11 7.96 1.61 9.93
CA GLN A 11 9.10 2.51 10.17
C GLN A 11 8.66 3.94 10.53
N ASN A 12 7.56 4.42 9.94
CA ASN A 12 7.07 5.79 10.14
C ASN A 12 5.95 5.89 11.18
N GLN A 13 5.63 4.80 11.90
CA GLN A 13 4.49 4.74 12.82
C GLN A 13 3.16 5.25 12.20
N ALA A 14 2.97 5.01 10.90
CA ALA A 14 1.80 5.46 10.16
C ALA A 14 0.67 4.41 10.26
N ARG A 15 -0.57 4.89 10.35
CA ARG A 15 -1.77 4.05 10.52
C ARG A 15 -2.34 3.52 9.21
N TYR A 16 -2.42 4.35 8.18
CA TYR A 16 -3.02 4.00 6.89
C TYR A 16 -2.03 4.19 5.74
N GLY A 17 -2.13 3.32 4.73
CA GLY A 17 -1.36 3.44 3.48
C GLY A 17 -2.17 2.93 2.29
N GLY A 18 -1.89 3.50 1.12
CA GLY A 18 -2.48 3.08 -0.15
C GLY A 18 -1.44 2.47 -1.07
N ALA A 19 -1.76 1.32 -1.69
CA ALA A 19 -0.98 0.75 -2.76
C ALA A 19 -1.82 0.70 -4.04
N GLY A 20 -1.25 1.16 -5.14
CA GLY A 20 -1.84 1.05 -6.47
C GLY A 20 -0.86 0.43 -7.45
N ILE A 21 -1.38 -0.28 -8.45
CA ILE A 21 -0.60 -0.80 -9.57
C ILE A 21 -1.38 -0.64 -10.87
N CYS A 22 -0.72 -0.14 -11.90
CA CYS A 22 -1.25 -0.14 -13.25
C CYS A 22 -0.93 -1.46 -13.94
N ASN A 23 -1.89 -1.94 -14.73
CA ASN A 23 -1.73 -3.11 -15.57
C ASN A 23 -1.91 -2.60 -17.01
N GLY A 24 -0.94 -2.85 -17.91
CA GLY A 24 -1.00 -2.37 -19.29
C GLY A 24 -2.35 -2.70 -19.97
N GLY A 25 -2.79 -1.84 -20.90
CA GLY A 25 -4.13 -1.93 -21.50
C GLY A 25 -5.18 -1.00 -20.88
N GLY A 26 -4.77 -0.06 -20.02
CA GLY A 26 -5.60 1.04 -19.51
C GLY A 26 -6.23 0.81 -18.14
N GLY A 27 -5.88 -0.28 -17.45
CA GLY A 27 -6.43 -0.63 -16.13
C GLY A 27 -5.50 -0.34 -14.96
N ALA A 28 -6.08 -0.24 -13.77
CA ALA A 28 -5.35 -0.19 -12.52
C ALA A 28 -6.14 -0.85 -11.38
N SER A 29 -5.44 -1.25 -10.34
CA SER A 29 -6.02 -1.74 -9.10
C SER A 29 -5.40 -1.02 -7.91
N ALA A 30 -6.18 -0.84 -6.84
CA ALA A 30 -5.71 -0.18 -5.62
C ALA A 30 -6.28 -0.85 -4.37
N MET A 31 -5.53 -0.77 -3.27
CA MET A 31 -5.89 -1.29 -1.96
C MET A 31 -5.46 -0.30 -0.87
N ILE A 32 -6.33 -0.10 0.11
CA ILE A 32 -6.05 0.63 1.35
C ILE A 32 -5.72 -0.39 2.43
N LEU A 33 -4.68 -0.11 3.21
CA LEU A 33 -4.19 -0.94 4.31
C LEU A 33 -4.21 -0.13 5.60
N GLU A 34 -4.66 -0.76 6.68
CA GLU A 34 -4.49 -0.28 8.05
C GLU A 34 -3.44 -1.14 8.75
N ARG A 35 -2.47 -0.49 9.39
CA ARG A 35 -1.48 -1.17 10.22
C ARG A 35 -2.09 -1.46 11.59
N ILE A 36 -2.42 -2.73 11.84
CA ILE A 36 -2.93 -3.21 13.12
C ILE A 36 -1.74 -3.53 14.03
N ALA A 37 -1.11 -2.50 14.59
CA ALA A 37 0.01 -2.60 15.54
C ALA A 37 0.13 -1.32 16.36
#